data_AF-A0A0B7MJJ4-F1
#
_entry.id   AF-A0A0B7MJJ4-F1
#
_cell.length_a   1.000
_cell.length_b   1.000
_cell.length_c   1.000
_cell.angle_alpha   90.00
_cell.angle_beta   90.00
_cell.angle_gamma   90.00
#
_symmetry.space_group_name_H-M   'P 1'
#
loop_
_entity.id
_entity.type
_entity.pdbx_description
1 polymer ?
#
loop_
_entity_poly.entity_id
_entity_poly.type
_entity_poly.pdbx_seq_one_letter_code
_entity_poly.pdbx_strand_id
1 'polypeptide(L)' 'MLKSSSYGSMMPIYPLLAQQCVDDYDLNSGICLDVGTGKGFVGVEIAKITHMSIYFIDY' A
#
# COMPACT_ATOMS: atom_id res chain seq x y z
N MET A 1 -14.98 -22.44 5.47
CA MET A 1 -14.36 -21.60 4.41
C MET A 1 -14.02 -20.26 5.02
N LEU A 2 -12.74 -19.98 5.23
CA LEU A 2 -12.30 -18.64 5.64
C LEU A 2 -12.75 -17.67 4.55
N LYS A 3 -13.62 -16.70 4.88
CA LYS A 3 -13.96 -15.61 3.96
C LYS A 3 -12.64 -15.02 3.47
N SER A 4 -12.35 -15.15 2.17
CA SER A 4 -11.19 -14.53 1.55
C SER A 4 -11.24 -13.05 1.93
N SER A 5 -10.25 -12.58 2.69
CA SER A 5 -10.15 -11.15 2.94
C SER A 5 -10.08 -10.44 1.59
N SER A 6 -10.65 -9.25 1.48
CA SER A 6 -10.56 -8.41 0.28
C SER A 6 -9.12 -8.17 -0.19
N TYR A 7 -8.15 -8.36 0.73
CA TYR A 7 -6.74 -8.41 0.43
C TYR A 7 -6.38 -9.64 -0.42
N GLY A 8 -6.70 -10.84 0.07
CA GLY A 8 -6.36 -12.10 -0.60
C GLY A 8 -6.98 -12.25 -1.99
N SER A 9 -8.17 -11.71 -2.23
CA SER A 9 -8.83 -11.77 -3.55
C SER A 9 -8.14 -10.93 -4.63
N MET A 10 -7.32 -9.95 -4.26
CA MET A 10 -6.61 -9.08 -5.20
C MET A 10 -5.10 -9.28 -5.14
N MET A 11 -4.60 -10.28 -4.41
CA MET A 11 -3.20 -10.64 -4.50
C MET A 11 -2.86 -11.13 -5.93
N PRO A 12 -1.69 -10.77 -6.48
CA PRO A 12 -0.59 -10.00 -5.87
C PRO A 12 -0.62 -8.50 -6.22
N ILE A 13 -1.77 -7.92 -6.58
CA ILE A 13 -1.84 -6.55 -7.10
C ILE A 13 -1.31 -5.51 -6.11
N TYR A 14 -1.69 -5.58 -4.83
CA TYR A 14 -1.24 -4.59 -3.84
C TYR A 14 0.29 -4.51 -3.67
N PRO A 15 1.02 -5.63 -3.45
CA PRO A 15 2.49 -5.56 -3.33
C PRO A 15 3.16 -5.20 -4.65
N LEU A 16 2.61 -5.60 -5.80
CA LEU A 16 3.18 -5.19 -7.10
C LEU A 16 3.02 -3.70 -7.36
N LEU A 17 1.87 -3.11 -7.02
CA LEU A 17 1.66 -1.66 -7.12
C LEU A 17 2.61 -0.90 -6.18
N ALA A 18 2.78 -1.37 -4.95
CA ALA A 18 3.72 -0.76 -4.01
C ALA A 18 5.16 -0.78 -4.56
N GLN A 19 5.60 -1.92 -5.10
CA GLN A 19 6.93 -2.04 -5.69
C GLN A 19 7.10 -1.12 -6.91
N GLN A 20 6.11 -1.06 -7.80
CA GLN A 20 6.12 -0.14 -8.94
C GLN A 20 6.27 1.31 -8.50
N CYS A 21 5.54 1.75 -7.47
CA CYS A 21 5.70 3.10 -6.93
C CYS A 21 7.10 3.36 -6.37
N VAL A 22 7.70 2.39 -5.68
CA VAL A 22 9.07 2.52 -5.16
C VAL A 22 10.07 2.64 -6.30
N ASP A 23 9.96 1.78 -7.32
CA ASP A 23 10.90 1.72 -8.43
C ASP A 23 10.79 2.95 -9.34
N ASP A 24 9.58 3.40 -9.66
CA ASP A 24 9.34 4.51 -10.60
C ASP A 24 9.75 5.87 -10.04
N TYR A 25 9.69 6.04 -8.71
CA TYR A 25 9.89 7.34 -8.05
C TYR A 25 11.05 7.36 -7.05
N ASP A 26 11.82 6.27 -6.94
CA ASP A 26 12.93 6.11 -5.97
C ASP A 26 12.48 6.42 -4.53
N LEU A 27 11.33 5.88 -4.14
CA LEU A 27 10.74 6.13 -2.82
C LEU A 27 11.49 5.36 -1.74
N ASN A 28 12.02 6.08 -0.73
CA ASN A 28 12.67 5.44 0.42
C ASN A 28 12.17 5.98 1.76
N SER A 29 12.09 7.31 1.95
CA SER A 29 11.70 7.91 3.22
C SER A 29 10.93 9.21 3.01
N GLY A 30 10.26 9.70 4.07
CA GLY A 30 9.42 10.89 4.03
C GLY A 30 7.97 10.60 4.40
N ILE A 31 7.04 11.36 3.81
CA ILE A 31 5.61 11.26 4.08
C ILE A 31 4.91 10.70 2.84
N CYS A 32 4.15 9.62 3.00
CA CYS A 32 3.25 9.08 1.98
C CYS A 32 1.81 9.33 2.41
N LEU A 33 1.01 9.93 1.53
CA LEU A 33 -0.40 10.18 1.74
C LEU A 33 -1.22 9.20 0.90
N ASP A 34 -1.83 8.20 1.53
CA ASP A 34 -2.71 7.24 0.87
C ASP A 34 -4.15 7.75 0.93
N VAL A 35 -4.59 8.43 -0.15
CA VAL A 35 -5.88 9.11 -0.25
C VAL A 35 -6.91 8.20 -0.94
N GLY A 36 -8.07 8.02 -0.32
CA GLY A 36 -9.07 7.03 -0.77
C GLY A 36 -8.62 5.61 -0.44
N THR A 37 -8.05 5.44 0.75
CA THR A 37 -7.28 4.25 1.13
C THR A 37 -8.11 2.96 1.24
N GLY A 38 -9.42 3.07 1.38
CA GLY A 38 -10.34 1.99 1.68
C GLY A 38 -9.90 1.21 2.92
N LYS A 39 -9.30 0.04 2.69
CA LYS A 39 -8.79 -0.83 3.76
C LYS A 39 -7.30 -0.64 4.07
N GLY A 40 -6.61 0.31 3.45
CA GLY A 40 -5.20 0.56 3.73
C GLY A 40 -4.21 -0.33 2.97
N PHE A 41 -4.68 -1.18 2.06
CA PHE A 41 -3.83 -2.26 1.54
C PHE A 41 -2.61 -1.76 0.76
N VAL A 42 -2.75 -0.74 -0.09
CA VAL A 42 -1.61 -0.20 -0.86
C VAL A 42 -0.63 0.52 0.07
N GLY A 43 -1.10 1.46 0.90
CA GLY A 43 -0.20 2.17 1.82
C GLY A 43 0.51 1.25 2.82
N VAL A 44 -0.13 0.16 3.27
CA VAL A 44 0.54 -0.86 4.11
C VAL A 44 1.63 -1.60 3.32
N GLU A 45 1.40 -1.98 2.07
CA GLU A 45 2.46 -2.61 1.27
C GLU A 45 3.63 -1.65 1.02
N ILE A 46 3.38 -0.35 0.79
CA ILE A 46 4.43 0.68 0.69
C ILE A 46 5.21 0.79 2.01
N ALA A 47 4.52 0.77 3.17
CA ALA A 47 5.15 0.83 4.49
C ALA A 47 6.10 -0.35 4.74
N LYS A 48 5.85 -1.52 4.15
CA LYS A 48 6.69 -2.71 4.34
C LYS A 48 8.04 -2.61 3.64
N ILE A 49 8.12 -1.84 2.56
CA ILE A 49 9.29 -1.76 1.67
C ILE A 49 9.96 -0.39 1.65
N THR A 50 9.47 0.54 2.47
CA THR A 50 10.04 1.89 2.62
C THR A 50 10.13 2.29 4.10
N HIS A 51 10.85 3.37 4.39
CA HIS A 51 10.93 4.03 5.68
C HIS A 51 10.00 5.27 5.75
N MET A 52 8.89 5.26 4.99
CA MET A 52 7.95 6.38 4.96
C MET A 52 6.98 6.35 6.12
N SER A 53 6.59 7.54 6.61
CA SER A 53 5.42 7.71 7.46
C SER A 53 4.18 7.73 6.57
N ILE A 54 3.33 6.71 6.70
CA ILE A 54 2.10 6.60 5.91
C ILE A 54 0.93 7.24 6.66
N TYR A 55 0.24 8.15 5.99
CA TYR A 55 -1.01 8.74 6.46
C TYR A 55 -2.15 8.25 5.58
N PHE A 56 -3.05 7.48 6.17
CA PHE A 56 -4.23 6.94 5.51
C PHE A 56 -5.38 7.95 5.62
N ILE A 57 -5.92 8.37 4.48
CA ILE A 57 -7.02 9.34 4.42
C ILE A 57 -8.19 8.72 3.66
N ASP A 58 -9.34 8.65 4.32
CA ASP A 58 -10.62 8.24 3.74
C ASP A 58 -11.78 9.05 4.37
N TYR A 59 -12.96 8.97 3.76
CA TYR A 59 -14.16 9.72 4.15
C TYR A 59 -14.89 9.17 5.39
#